data_AF-A0A7L0EYC2-F1
#
_entry.id   AF-A0A7L0EYC2-F1
#
_cell.length_a   1.000
_cell.length_b   1.000
_cell.length_c   1.000
_cell.angle_alpha   90.00
_cell.angle_beta   90.00
_cell.angle_gamma   90.00
#
_symmetry.space_group_name_H-M   'P 1'
#
loop_
_entity.id
_entity.type
_entity.pdbx_description
1 polymer ?
#
loop_
_entity_poly.entity_id
_entity_poly.type
_entity_poly.pdbx_seq_one_letter_code
_entity_poly.pdbx_strand_id
1 'polypeptide(L)'
;ESIPMKSLSCYNDYNSQLTCTWMEHSEAHALVGMILYQRDNIIMEDNEMVCKRQAENDLHEAPDSYVHWVCHKTTDNFGIGVDDIYSFKPNKMLQAEINVDLFQNVQTLPPQNLSVSLMTSGDFLLTWKAADGSQRLGKALEYEVTYKREWESWEKAASLFLSNTTHCHFNCKDLVPGSSYVARVRARPGRSSGFSGQYSEWSMEVSWETPEGSGLQPRNLRCLFNGADRLTCSWEVKKAIVTSVLFGLFFRATPASVEEECSPVHEKALPHIPYVLQSCEILVRNTSSQSQFQVSVRAKTEEKMIEAYKNIKVLPPANVSVTMTENQEYELKWVKHTFGYDYIKQRYQVEYWKNDQYEKV
;
A
#
# COMPACT_ATOMS: atom_id res chain seq x y z
N GLU A 1 20.91 11.79 29.50
CA GLU A 1 20.82 12.43 30.84
C GLU A 1 19.41 12.94 31.06
N SER A 2 18.84 12.68 32.24
CA SER A 2 17.46 13.07 32.60
C SER A 2 17.33 14.58 32.85
N ILE A 3 16.11 15.13 32.78
CA ILE A 3 15.86 16.56 33.06
C ILE A 3 16.33 16.97 34.48
N PRO A 4 16.03 16.20 35.55
CA PRO A 4 16.57 16.48 36.87
C PRO A 4 18.09 16.58 36.90
N MET A 5 18.79 15.68 36.21
CA MET A 5 20.25 15.68 36.19
C MET A 5 20.83 16.84 35.36
N LYS A 6 20.26 17.13 34.19
CA LYS A 6 20.70 18.26 33.34
C LYS A 6 20.50 19.62 34.01
N SER A 7 19.44 19.75 34.80
CA SER A 7 19.08 21.00 35.48
C SER A 7 19.67 21.12 36.87
N LEU A 8 20.35 20.07 37.38
CA LEU A 8 20.95 20.07 38.69
C LEU A 8 22.10 21.07 38.74
N SER A 9 21.98 22.06 39.61
CA SER A 9 23.03 23.02 39.94
C SER A 9 23.18 23.08 41.45
N CYS A 10 24.37 22.79 41.95
CA CYS A 10 24.67 22.79 43.38
C CYS A 10 25.77 23.78 43.69
N TYR A 11 25.59 24.55 44.75
CA TYR A 11 26.55 25.52 45.27
C TYR A 11 26.60 25.44 46.80
N ASN A 12 27.77 25.67 47.37
CA ASN A 12 27.99 25.66 48.82
C ASN A 12 28.66 26.95 49.28
N ASP A 13 28.52 27.27 50.56
CA ASP A 13 29.13 28.44 51.22
C ASP A 13 30.54 28.14 51.79
N TYR A 14 31.04 26.92 51.60
CA TYR A 14 32.30 26.40 52.15
C TYR A 14 32.42 26.50 53.68
N ASN A 15 31.29 26.63 54.39
CA ASN A 15 31.22 26.76 55.83
C ASN A 15 30.31 25.69 56.44
N SER A 16 29.03 25.69 56.05
CA SER A 16 28.06 24.74 56.59
C SER A 16 26.90 24.39 55.65
N GLN A 17 26.68 25.16 54.58
CA GLN A 17 25.46 25.09 53.79
C GLN A 17 25.73 24.69 52.34
N LEU A 18 25.02 23.65 51.89
CA LEU A 18 24.92 23.21 50.49
C LEU A 18 23.51 23.45 49.99
N THR A 19 23.38 24.08 48.82
CA THR A 19 22.10 24.31 48.14
C THR A 19 22.15 23.77 46.73
N CYS A 20 21.15 22.98 46.36
CA CYS A 20 20.98 22.44 45.01
C CYS A 20 19.64 22.86 44.43
N THR A 21 19.62 23.25 43.17
CA THR A 21 18.40 23.52 42.41
C THR A 21 18.29 22.55 41.25
N TRP A 22 17.09 22.04 40.98
CA TRP A 22 16.83 21.17 39.84
C TRP A 22 15.37 21.28 39.40
N MET A 23 15.06 20.73 38.23
CA MET A 23 13.74 20.76 37.61
C MET A 23 13.25 19.36 37.24
N GLU A 24 11.94 19.14 37.29
CA GLU A 24 11.28 17.97 36.71
C GLU A 24 9.99 18.34 36.00
N HIS A 25 9.56 17.50 35.07
CA HIS A 25 8.30 17.72 34.37
C HIS A 25 7.12 17.45 35.31
N SER A 26 6.12 18.33 35.32
CA SER A 26 4.95 18.26 36.22
C SER A 26 4.16 16.96 36.05
N GLU A 27 3.98 16.49 34.82
CA GLU A 27 3.31 15.21 34.53
C GLU A 27 4.13 14.01 35.04
N ALA A 28 5.46 14.06 34.93
CA ALA A 28 6.31 12.99 35.41
C ALA A 28 6.25 12.92 36.94
N HIS A 29 6.34 14.07 37.62
CA HIS A 29 6.19 14.18 39.08
C HIS A 29 4.85 13.60 39.57
N ALA A 30 3.76 13.89 38.87
CA ALA A 30 2.43 13.37 39.21
C ALA A 30 2.38 11.82 39.18
N LEU A 31 3.18 11.18 38.32
CA LEU A 31 3.26 9.72 38.21
C LEU A 31 4.29 9.12 39.19
N VAL A 32 5.49 9.68 39.21
CA VAL A 32 6.64 9.26 40.02
C VAL A 32 7.47 10.48 40.41
N GLY A 33 7.58 10.73 41.72
CA GLY A 33 8.40 11.80 42.24
C GLY A 33 9.87 11.37 42.30
N MET A 34 10.78 12.30 42.02
CA MET A 34 12.22 12.06 42.17
C MET A 34 12.74 12.62 43.49
N ILE A 35 13.66 11.91 44.11
CA ILE A 35 14.35 12.31 45.34
C ILE A 35 15.83 12.48 45.02
N LEU A 36 16.40 13.62 45.41
CA LEU A 36 17.82 13.92 45.24
C LEU A 36 18.62 13.35 46.42
N TYR A 37 19.67 12.60 46.14
CA TYR A 37 20.63 12.08 47.11
C TYR A 37 22.02 12.67 46.83
N GLN A 38 22.74 13.01 47.89
CA GLN A 38 24.15 13.40 47.83
C GLN A 38 24.98 12.34 48.57
N ARG A 39 26.13 12.01 47.98
CA ARG A 39 27.12 11.07 48.50
C ARG A 39 28.50 11.68 48.33
N ASP A 40 29.25 11.81 49.41
CA ASP A 40 30.66 12.21 49.34
C ASP A 40 31.59 10.99 49.21
N ASN A 41 32.84 11.26 48.80
CA ASN A 41 33.88 10.24 48.63
C ASN A 41 34.53 9.77 49.96
N ILE A 42 34.11 10.30 51.12
CA ILE A 42 34.68 9.99 52.43
C ILE A 42 33.81 8.98 53.19
N ILE A 43 32.54 9.30 53.38
CA ILE A 43 31.55 8.53 54.12
C ILE A 43 30.89 7.50 53.19
N MET A 44 30.81 7.79 51.88
CA MET A 44 30.23 6.91 50.85
C MET A 44 28.77 6.49 51.11
N GLU A 45 28.03 7.24 51.92
CA GLU A 45 26.61 7.01 52.21
C GLU A 45 25.70 7.94 51.39
N ASP A 46 24.59 7.39 50.88
CA ASP A 46 23.57 8.16 50.19
C ASP A 46 22.71 8.91 51.20
N ASN A 47 22.86 10.23 51.21
CA ASN A 47 22.09 11.11 52.07
C ASN A 47 21.02 11.83 51.27
N GLU A 48 19.76 11.69 51.69
CA GLU A 48 18.63 12.38 51.08
C GLU A 48 18.75 13.90 51.29
N MET A 49 18.58 14.65 50.21
CA MET A 49 18.55 16.11 50.24
C MET A 49 17.13 16.59 50.55
N VAL A 50 16.99 17.53 51.48
CA VAL A 50 15.68 18.08 51.84
C VAL A 50 15.26 19.12 50.81
N CYS A 51 14.36 18.74 49.93
CA CYS A 51 13.89 19.56 48.81
C CYS A 51 12.51 20.20 49.08
N LYS A 52 12.35 21.45 48.67
CA LYS A 52 11.06 22.17 48.68
C LYS A 52 10.77 22.71 47.29
N ARG A 53 9.49 22.69 46.90
CA ARG A 53 9.03 23.31 45.65
C ARG A 53 9.20 24.82 45.74
N GLN A 54 9.84 25.41 44.73
CA GLN A 54 9.94 26.86 44.60
C GLN A 54 8.59 27.44 44.17
N ALA A 55 8.11 28.48 44.85
CA ALA A 55 6.85 29.14 44.52
C ALA A 55 7.00 30.01 43.25
N GLU A 56 5.95 30.07 42.42
CA GLU A 56 5.88 30.71 41.09
C GLU A 56 6.27 32.20 41.01
N ASN A 57 6.53 32.88 42.13
CA ASN A 57 6.70 34.34 42.15
C ASN A 57 8.11 34.86 41.88
N ASP A 58 9.13 34.00 41.68
CA ASP A 58 10.54 34.44 41.59
C ASP A 58 11.28 34.06 40.29
N LEU A 59 10.63 33.53 39.25
CA LEU A 59 11.30 33.17 37.98
C LEU A 59 10.48 33.56 36.76
N HIS A 60 11.03 34.47 35.94
CA HIS A 60 10.37 35.02 34.74
C HIS A 60 10.54 34.21 33.44
N GLU A 61 11.12 33.00 33.46
CA GLU A 61 11.55 32.32 32.21
C GLU A 61 11.37 30.79 32.17
N ALA A 62 10.68 30.16 33.13
CA ALA A 62 10.43 28.72 33.07
C ALA A 62 9.03 28.40 32.50
N PRO A 63 8.89 27.46 31.54
CA PRO A 63 7.58 27.01 31.09
C PRO A 63 6.79 26.40 32.25
N ASP A 64 5.49 26.72 32.37
CA ASP A 64 4.53 26.23 33.40
C ASP A 64 4.47 24.69 33.54
N SER A 65 5.12 23.95 32.65
CA SER A 65 5.19 22.48 32.65
C SER A 65 6.29 21.89 33.54
N TYR A 66 7.18 22.71 34.14
CA TYR A 66 8.27 22.23 34.99
C TYR A 66 8.10 22.65 36.45
N VAL A 67 8.38 21.71 37.35
CA VAL A 67 8.44 21.94 38.80
C VAL A 67 9.89 22.22 39.19
N HIS A 68 10.11 23.37 39.81
CA HIS A 68 11.41 23.78 40.33
C HIS A 68 11.56 23.36 41.78
N TRP A 69 12.67 22.73 42.09
CA TRP A 69 13.02 22.26 43.42
C TRP A 69 14.28 22.96 43.92
N VAL A 70 14.22 23.41 45.17
CA VAL A 70 15.37 23.93 45.90
C VAL A 70 15.60 23.01 47.10
N CYS A 71 16.79 22.43 47.17
CA CYS A 71 17.18 21.49 48.21
C CYS A 71 18.33 22.06 49.03
N HIS A 72 18.26 21.88 50.34
CA HIS A 72 19.31 22.31 51.25
C HIS A 72 19.83 21.13 52.08
N LYS A 73 21.13 21.16 52.38
CA LYS A 73 21.78 20.25 53.31
C LYS A 73 22.84 20.99 54.11
N THR A 74 22.94 20.65 55.39
CA THR A 74 24.03 21.11 56.26
C THR A 74 25.13 20.05 56.26
N THR A 75 26.37 20.45 56.02
CA THR A 75 27.53 19.56 56.04
C THR A 75 28.74 20.32 56.61
N ASP A 76 29.56 19.64 57.39
CA ASP A 76 30.73 20.22 58.05
C ASP A 76 32.05 19.83 57.32
N ASN A 77 31.96 19.01 56.27
CA ASN A 77 33.10 18.42 55.58
C ASN A 77 33.35 19.11 54.24
N PHE A 78 34.08 20.22 54.26
CA PHE A 78 34.58 20.88 53.06
C PHE A 78 36.11 20.78 53.01
N GLY A 79 36.65 20.41 51.85
CA GLY A 79 38.09 20.29 51.66
C GLY A 79 38.47 20.10 50.21
N ILE A 80 39.71 20.45 49.87
CA ILE A 80 40.27 20.15 48.56
C ILE A 80 40.42 18.63 48.44
N GLY A 81 39.81 18.03 47.42
CA GLY A 81 39.78 16.58 47.22
C GLY A 81 38.55 15.86 47.80
N VAL A 82 37.58 16.60 48.35
CA VAL A 82 36.25 16.07 48.67
C VAL A 82 35.39 16.17 47.41
N ASP A 83 34.94 15.03 46.90
CA ASP A 83 34.07 14.96 45.72
C ASP A 83 32.64 14.59 46.13
N ASP A 84 31.68 15.40 45.71
CA ASP A 84 30.25 15.16 45.91
C ASP A 84 29.62 14.52 44.67
N ILE A 85 28.96 13.38 44.85
CA ILE A 85 28.20 12.67 43.84
C ILE A 85 26.71 12.86 44.13
N TYR A 86 25.97 13.34 43.13
CA TYR A 86 24.53 13.52 43.21
C TYR A 86 23.81 12.45 42.39
N SER A 87 22.72 11.90 42.94
CA SER A 87 21.90 10.91 42.25
C SER A 87 20.42 11.15 42.50
N PHE A 88 19.60 10.83 41.52
CA PHE A 88 18.15 10.88 41.66
C PHE A 88 17.58 9.48 41.75
N LYS A 89 16.75 9.20 42.77
CA LYS A 89 16.02 7.93 42.89
C LYS A 89 14.52 8.19 42.87
N PRO A 90 13.72 7.36 42.17
CA PRO A 90 12.28 7.48 42.21
C PRO A 90 11.76 7.11 43.60
N ASN A 91 10.69 7.78 44.03
CA ASN A 91 10.00 7.51 45.29
C ASN A 91 9.15 6.22 45.27
N LYS A 92 9.08 5.57 44.11
CA LYS A 92 8.39 4.29 43.88
C LYS A 92 9.36 3.30 43.26
N MET A 93 9.24 2.04 43.65
CA MET A 93 9.99 0.94 43.03
C MET A 93 9.42 0.67 41.64
N LEU A 94 10.21 0.97 40.60
CA LEU A 94 9.85 0.70 39.20
C LEU A 94 10.69 -0.47 38.71
N GLN A 95 10.15 -1.68 38.82
CA GLN A 95 10.85 -2.91 38.50
C GLN A 95 9.91 -3.91 37.83
N ALA A 96 10.43 -4.64 36.84
CA ALA A 96 9.75 -5.74 36.19
C ALA A 96 10.71 -6.94 36.12
N GLU A 97 10.25 -8.09 36.58
CA GLU A 97 11.01 -9.34 36.58
C GLU A 97 10.21 -10.43 35.89
N ILE A 98 10.91 -11.26 35.12
CA ILE A 98 10.30 -12.41 34.45
C ILE A 98 11.29 -13.58 34.41
N ASN A 99 10.79 -14.76 34.80
CA ASN A 99 11.51 -16.01 34.62
C ASN A 99 11.24 -16.52 33.21
N VAL A 100 12.29 -16.57 32.37
CA VAL A 100 12.17 -16.98 30.98
C VAL A 100 12.62 -18.43 30.83
N ASP A 101 11.68 -19.32 30.48
CA ASP A 101 12.02 -20.67 30.02
C ASP A 101 12.51 -20.59 28.56
N LEU A 102 13.79 -20.85 28.38
CA LEU A 102 14.47 -20.77 27.08
C LEU A 102 13.88 -21.72 26.03
N PHE A 103 13.29 -22.84 26.43
CA PHE A 103 12.75 -23.84 25.50
C PHE A 103 11.25 -23.64 25.20
N GLN A 104 10.56 -22.83 26.00
CA GLN A 104 9.16 -22.47 25.79
C GLN A 104 8.94 -21.05 25.24
N ASN A 105 10.02 -20.26 25.13
CA ASN A 105 9.97 -18.89 24.61
C ASN A 105 10.96 -18.70 23.45
N VAL A 106 11.00 -19.67 22.52
CA VAL A 106 11.92 -19.62 21.38
C VAL A 106 11.35 -18.75 20.27
N GLN A 107 12.06 -17.69 19.90
CA GLN A 107 11.84 -16.99 18.63
C GLN A 107 13.03 -17.25 17.72
N THR A 108 12.79 -17.91 16.59
CA THR A 108 13.87 -18.24 15.66
C THR A 108 14.22 -17.04 14.78
N LEU A 109 15.42 -17.06 14.20
CA LEU A 109 15.80 -16.10 13.18
C LEU A 109 15.00 -16.34 11.88
N PRO A 110 14.72 -15.29 11.10
CA PRO A 110 13.97 -15.39 9.85
C PRO A 110 14.71 -16.25 8.81
N PRO A 111 14.01 -17.08 8.02
CA PRO A 111 14.60 -17.82 6.90
C PRO A 111 15.38 -16.92 5.93
N GLN A 112 16.44 -17.46 5.34
CA GLN A 112 17.37 -16.72 4.48
C GLN A 112 17.52 -17.39 3.11
N ASN A 113 18.12 -16.68 2.15
CA ASN A 113 18.43 -17.18 0.81
C ASN A 113 17.21 -17.75 0.08
N LEU A 114 16.10 -17.02 0.11
CA LEU A 114 14.91 -17.37 -0.65
C LEU A 114 15.23 -17.28 -2.14
N SER A 115 14.86 -18.31 -2.90
CA SER A 115 14.99 -18.32 -4.35
C SER A 115 13.82 -19.07 -4.97
N VAL A 116 13.36 -18.58 -6.12
CA VAL A 116 12.29 -19.21 -6.89
C VAL A 116 12.85 -19.65 -8.23
N SER A 117 12.64 -20.91 -8.61
CA SER A 117 13.05 -21.47 -9.90
C SER A 117 11.85 -22.03 -10.67
N LEU A 118 11.85 -21.82 -11.99
CA LEU A 118 10.86 -22.40 -12.89
C LEU A 118 11.25 -23.86 -13.18
N MET A 119 10.34 -24.78 -12.89
CA MET A 119 10.52 -26.21 -13.15
C MET A 119 10.17 -26.56 -14.59
N THR A 120 10.66 -27.71 -15.08
CA THR A 120 10.32 -28.24 -16.41
C THR A 120 8.83 -28.56 -16.58
N SER A 121 8.10 -28.77 -15.48
CA SER A 121 6.64 -28.92 -15.48
C SER A 121 5.88 -27.61 -15.77
N GLY A 122 6.53 -26.46 -15.70
CA GLY A 122 5.92 -25.13 -15.73
C GLY A 122 5.54 -24.58 -14.35
N ASP A 123 5.66 -25.38 -13.30
CA ASP A 123 5.45 -24.96 -11.91
C ASP A 123 6.66 -24.19 -11.36
N PHE A 124 6.48 -23.52 -10.23
CA PHE A 124 7.55 -22.80 -9.54
C PHE A 124 7.95 -23.50 -8.26
N LEU A 125 9.26 -23.57 -8.00
CA LEU A 125 9.83 -24.11 -6.78
C LEU A 125 10.47 -22.97 -5.97
N LEU A 126 9.85 -22.64 -4.83
CA LEU A 126 10.46 -21.78 -3.82
C LEU A 126 11.35 -22.63 -2.92
N THR A 127 12.58 -22.19 -2.71
CA THR A 127 13.52 -22.79 -1.75
C THR A 127 14.08 -21.74 -0.81
N TRP A 128 14.39 -22.12 0.42
CA TRP A 128 15.03 -21.26 1.42
C TRP A 128 16.01 -22.06 2.26
N LYS A 129 16.78 -21.36 3.09
CA LYS A 129 17.60 -21.95 4.14
C LYS A 129 17.11 -21.48 5.50
N ALA A 130 17.14 -22.39 6.48
CA ALA A 130 17.01 -22.00 7.88
C ALA A 130 18.19 -21.08 8.23
N ALA A 131 17.97 -20.06 9.05
CA ALA A 131 19.01 -19.12 9.45
C ALA A 131 20.16 -19.81 10.19
N ASP A 132 21.37 -19.31 10.00
CA ASP A 132 22.55 -19.79 10.73
C ASP A 132 22.33 -19.63 12.25
N GLY A 133 22.57 -20.70 13.02
CA GLY A 133 22.25 -20.79 14.45
C GLY A 133 20.93 -21.50 14.77
N SER A 134 19.95 -21.50 13.86
CA SER A 134 18.71 -22.29 14.00
C SER A 134 18.84 -23.74 13.51
N GLN A 135 20.03 -24.11 13.02
CA GLN A 135 20.33 -25.45 12.49
C GLN A 135 20.12 -26.57 13.52
N ARG A 136 20.30 -26.28 14.82
CA ARG A 136 20.02 -27.23 15.92
C ARG A 136 18.53 -27.59 16.03
N LEU A 137 17.64 -26.70 15.57
CA LEU A 137 16.20 -26.90 15.47
C LEU A 137 15.78 -27.47 14.10
N GLY A 138 16.70 -27.85 13.21
CA GLY A 138 16.46 -28.18 11.80
C GLY A 138 15.11 -28.84 11.46
N LYS A 139 14.93 -30.13 11.79
CA LYS A 139 13.67 -30.89 11.56
C LYS A 139 12.58 -30.65 12.62
N ALA A 140 12.79 -29.64 13.44
CA ALA A 140 11.89 -29.20 14.50
C ALA A 140 11.29 -27.84 14.15
N LEU A 141 11.37 -27.39 12.88
CA LEU A 141 10.78 -26.13 12.42
C LEU A 141 9.56 -26.37 11.53
N GLU A 142 8.55 -25.55 11.77
CA GLU A 142 7.43 -25.31 10.87
C GLU A 142 7.61 -23.97 10.19
N TYR A 143 7.27 -23.91 8.91
CA TYR A 143 7.36 -22.72 8.08
C TYR A 143 5.98 -22.28 7.64
N GLU A 144 5.80 -20.97 7.58
CA GLU A 144 4.66 -20.35 6.92
C GLU A 144 5.19 -19.59 5.70
N VAL A 145 4.75 -20.00 4.53
CA VAL A 145 5.01 -19.33 3.25
C VAL A 145 3.79 -18.50 2.93
N THR A 146 3.98 -17.20 2.74
CA THR A 146 2.91 -16.32 2.25
C THR A 146 3.30 -15.76 0.91
N TYR A 147 2.37 -15.74 -0.03
CA TYR A 147 2.59 -15.19 -1.37
C TYR A 147 1.37 -14.46 -1.88
N LYS A 148 1.63 -13.46 -2.73
CA LYS A 148 0.61 -12.60 -3.32
C LYS A 148 1.13 -12.03 -4.62
N ARG A 149 0.25 -11.44 -5.43
CA ARG A 149 0.69 -10.59 -6.52
C ARG A 149 1.27 -9.30 -5.93
N GLU A 150 2.24 -8.72 -6.63
CA GLU A 150 3.00 -7.57 -6.13
C GLU A 150 2.10 -6.42 -5.67
N TRP A 151 1.01 -6.18 -6.39
CA TRP A 151 0.04 -5.13 -6.13
C TRP A 151 -1.02 -5.44 -5.06
N GLU A 152 -1.17 -6.72 -4.67
CA GLU A 152 -2.17 -7.11 -3.67
C GLU A 152 -1.67 -6.76 -2.26
N SER A 153 -2.61 -6.60 -1.32
CA SER A 153 -2.26 -6.43 0.10
C SER A 153 -1.87 -7.77 0.73
N TRP A 154 -0.94 -7.74 1.68
CA TRP A 154 -0.57 -8.93 2.46
C TRP A 154 -1.74 -9.53 3.27
N GLU A 155 -2.77 -8.76 3.61
CA GLU A 155 -3.99 -9.26 4.28
C GLU A 155 -4.80 -10.27 3.45
N LYS A 156 -4.66 -10.23 2.12
CA LYS A 156 -5.35 -11.12 1.17
C LYS A 156 -4.41 -12.16 0.57
N ALA A 157 -3.17 -12.26 1.07
CA ALA A 157 -2.18 -13.20 0.58
C ALA A 157 -2.61 -14.64 0.86
N ALA A 158 -2.17 -15.56 0.00
CA ALA A 158 -2.32 -16.98 0.26
C ALA A 158 -1.22 -17.42 1.25
N SER A 159 -1.60 -18.19 2.26
CA SER A 159 -0.69 -18.78 3.25
C SER A 159 -0.63 -20.29 3.09
N LEU A 160 0.58 -20.84 3.11
CA LEU A 160 0.86 -22.27 3.11
C LEU A 160 1.67 -22.62 4.35
N PHE A 161 1.23 -23.64 5.08
CA PHE A 161 1.89 -24.13 6.28
C PHE A 161 2.63 -25.43 5.96
N LEU A 162 3.92 -25.45 6.23
CA LEU A 162 4.83 -26.52 5.85
C LEU A 162 5.62 -26.99 7.06
N SER A 163 5.80 -28.30 7.19
CA SER A 163 6.55 -28.90 8.30
C SER A 163 7.77 -29.63 7.75
N ASN A 164 8.92 -29.48 8.40
CA ASN A 164 10.13 -30.27 8.11
C ASN A 164 10.64 -30.19 6.67
N THR A 165 10.35 -29.11 5.96
CA THR A 165 10.80 -28.85 4.59
C THR A 165 11.34 -27.44 4.46
N THR A 166 12.24 -27.23 3.51
CA THR A 166 12.80 -25.94 3.15
C THR A 166 12.49 -25.55 1.70
N HIS A 167 11.45 -26.16 1.14
CA HIS A 167 10.97 -25.88 -0.20
C HIS A 167 9.44 -25.96 -0.28
N CYS A 168 8.87 -25.21 -1.23
CA CYS A 168 7.44 -25.11 -1.49
C CYS A 168 7.21 -25.07 -3.00
N HIS A 169 6.23 -25.86 -3.48
CA HIS A 169 5.82 -25.84 -4.88
C HIS A 169 4.61 -24.91 -5.06
N PHE A 170 4.69 -24.02 -6.04
CA PHE A 170 3.55 -23.25 -6.52
C PHE A 170 3.08 -23.81 -7.86
N ASN A 171 1.86 -24.32 -7.88
CA ASN A 171 1.25 -24.86 -9.09
C ASN A 171 0.95 -23.73 -10.08
N CYS A 172 1.39 -23.89 -11.33
CA CYS A 172 1.14 -22.91 -12.39
C CYS A 172 -0.35 -22.60 -12.60
N LYS A 173 -1.26 -23.54 -12.30
CA LYS A 173 -2.72 -23.37 -12.44
C LYS A 173 -3.32 -22.44 -11.39
N ASP A 174 -2.68 -22.32 -10.23
CA ASP A 174 -3.15 -21.47 -9.13
C ASP A 174 -2.64 -20.03 -9.26
N LEU A 175 -1.71 -19.80 -10.19
CA LEU A 175 -1.10 -18.50 -10.45
C LEU A 175 -1.72 -17.85 -11.70
N VAL A 176 -1.84 -16.52 -11.66
CA VAL A 176 -2.32 -15.75 -12.81
C VAL A 176 -1.16 -15.58 -13.81
N PRO A 177 -1.27 -16.02 -15.08
CA PRO A 177 -0.21 -15.87 -16.09
C PRO A 177 0.14 -14.40 -16.34
N GLY A 178 1.40 -14.08 -16.65
CA GLY A 178 1.88 -12.71 -16.92
C GLY A 178 1.75 -11.76 -15.73
N SER A 179 1.95 -12.25 -14.50
CA SER A 179 1.85 -11.48 -13.26
C SER A 179 3.13 -11.55 -12.46
N SER A 180 3.50 -10.43 -11.83
CA SER A 180 4.55 -10.37 -10.82
C SER A 180 4.01 -10.83 -9.47
N TYR A 181 4.67 -11.81 -8.87
CA TYR A 181 4.38 -12.36 -7.56
C TYR A 181 5.53 -12.10 -6.60
N VAL A 182 5.18 -11.94 -5.32
CA VAL A 182 6.12 -11.84 -4.21
C VAL A 182 5.77 -12.87 -3.15
N ALA A 183 6.78 -13.46 -2.54
CA ALA A 183 6.64 -14.40 -1.43
C ALA A 183 7.61 -14.07 -0.30
N ARG A 184 7.20 -14.43 0.92
CA ARG A 184 8.02 -14.34 2.14
C ARG A 184 7.73 -15.53 3.04
N VAL A 185 8.72 -15.92 3.82
CA VAL A 185 8.67 -17.10 4.69
C VAL A 185 9.04 -16.72 6.10
N ARG A 186 8.35 -17.27 7.09
CA ARG A 186 8.75 -17.21 8.50
C ARG A 186 8.73 -18.59 9.12
N ALA A 187 9.48 -18.79 10.19
CA ALA A 187 9.62 -20.07 10.86
C ALA A 187 9.12 -19.99 12.29
N ARG A 188 8.67 -21.12 12.84
CA ARG A 188 8.44 -21.30 14.27
C ARG A 188 8.89 -22.68 14.71
N PRO A 189 9.12 -22.91 16.01
CA PRO A 189 9.26 -24.26 16.54
C PRO A 189 8.03 -25.10 16.19
N GLY A 190 8.27 -26.30 15.69
CA GLY A 190 7.26 -27.26 15.31
C GLY A 190 6.55 -27.81 16.53
N ARG A 191 5.24 -28.05 16.43
CA ARG A 191 4.41 -28.43 17.57
C ARG A 191 4.84 -29.73 18.25
N SER A 192 5.50 -30.62 17.51
CA SER A 192 5.99 -31.91 17.99
C SER A 192 7.46 -31.90 18.44
N SER A 193 8.12 -30.73 18.44
CA SER A 193 9.57 -30.63 18.64
C SER A 193 10.02 -30.56 20.11
N GLY A 194 9.09 -30.45 21.05
CA GLY A 194 9.39 -30.19 22.48
C GLY A 194 9.77 -28.74 22.79
N PHE A 195 9.98 -27.92 21.76
CA PHE A 195 10.16 -26.47 21.86
C PHE A 195 8.85 -25.75 21.55
N SER A 196 8.61 -24.63 22.22
CA SER A 196 7.49 -23.74 21.90
C SER A 196 7.94 -22.30 21.82
N GLY A 197 7.14 -21.49 21.12
CA GLY A 197 7.44 -20.08 20.94
C GLY A 197 6.72 -19.49 19.73
N GLN A 198 7.13 -18.27 19.38
CA GLN A 198 6.46 -17.47 18.37
C GLN A 198 7.11 -17.67 16.99
N TYR A 199 6.42 -17.18 15.97
CA TYR A 199 7.03 -17.07 14.65
C TYR A 199 8.20 -16.08 14.69
N SER A 200 9.21 -16.36 13.88
CA SER A 200 10.22 -15.38 13.51
C SER A 200 9.57 -14.19 12.83
N GLU A 201 10.34 -13.11 12.72
CA GLU A 201 10.08 -12.09 11.71
C GLU A 201 10.02 -12.72 10.32
N TRP A 202 9.42 -11.99 9.38
CA TRP A 202 9.39 -12.41 7.99
C TRP A 202 10.79 -12.35 7.37
N SER A 203 11.08 -13.29 6.47
CA SER A 203 12.24 -13.19 5.59
C SER A 203 12.15 -11.97 4.68
N MET A 204 13.28 -11.62 4.07
CA MET A 204 13.25 -10.76 2.89
C MET A 204 12.36 -11.38 1.80
N GLU A 205 11.66 -10.53 1.07
CA GLU A 205 10.75 -10.95 0.02
C GLU A 205 11.52 -11.42 -1.21
N VAL A 206 10.99 -12.43 -1.90
CA VAL A 206 11.48 -12.87 -3.20
C VAL A 206 10.40 -12.65 -4.25
N SER A 207 10.77 -12.08 -5.39
CA SER A 207 9.88 -11.80 -6.50
C SER A 207 10.13 -12.76 -7.66
N TRP A 208 9.06 -13.12 -8.39
CA TRP A 208 9.16 -13.84 -9.66
C TRP A 208 8.00 -13.46 -10.58
N GLU A 209 8.18 -13.71 -11.87
CA GLU A 209 7.15 -13.46 -12.88
C GLU A 209 6.63 -14.78 -13.45
N THR A 210 5.31 -14.85 -13.65
CA THR A 210 4.69 -15.96 -14.35
C THR A 210 4.75 -15.74 -15.87
N PRO A 211 4.92 -16.79 -16.70
CA PRO A 211 5.02 -16.63 -18.14
C PRO A 211 3.76 -15.96 -18.71
N GLU A 212 3.92 -15.16 -19.76
CA GLU A 212 2.76 -14.61 -20.46
C GLU A 212 1.94 -15.75 -21.07
N GLY A 213 0.63 -15.77 -20.78
CA GLY A 213 -0.31 -16.64 -21.47
C GLY A 213 -0.59 -16.14 -22.90
N SER A 214 -1.71 -16.57 -23.49
CA SER A 214 -2.24 -15.98 -24.73
C SER A 214 -2.57 -14.49 -24.48
N GLY A 215 -1.59 -13.61 -24.70
CA GLY A 215 -1.50 -12.27 -24.11
C GLY A 215 -2.60 -11.26 -24.46
N LEU A 216 -3.66 -11.65 -25.15
CA LEU A 216 -4.81 -10.80 -25.50
C LEU A 216 -6.12 -11.24 -24.83
N GLN A 217 -6.16 -12.44 -24.24
CA GLN A 217 -7.37 -12.96 -23.62
C GLN A 217 -7.60 -12.34 -22.22
N PRO A 218 -8.85 -12.07 -21.84
CA PRO A 218 -9.18 -11.76 -20.45
C PRO A 218 -8.71 -12.88 -19.53
N ARG A 219 -8.16 -12.52 -18.37
CA ARG A 219 -7.61 -13.48 -17.41
C ARG A 219 -8.21 -13.29 -16.03
N ASN A 220 -8.00 -14.29 -15.18
CA ASN A 220 -8.39 -14.27 -13.77
C ASN A 220 -9.89 -13.95 -13.56
N LEU A 221 -10.77 -14.51 -14.40
CA LEU A 221 -12.21 -14.40 -14.22
C LEU A 221 -12.61 -15.11 -12.92
N ARG A 222 -13.10 -14.35 -11.95
CA ARG A 222 -13.58 -14.85 -10.66
C ARG A 222 -14.96 -14.31 -10.39
N CYS A 223 -15.86 -15.16 -9.90
CA CYS A 223 -17.20 -14.78 -9.50
C CYS A 223 -17.46 -15.24 -8.06
N LEU A 224 -17.96 -14.33 -7.22
CA LEU A 224 -18.24 -14.56 -5.81
C LEU A 224 -19.70 -14.22 -5.53
N PHE A 225 -20.45 -15.22 -5.06
CA PHE A 225 -21.84 -15.03 -4.64
C PHE A 225 -21.88 -14.62 -3.17
N ASN A 226 -22.60 -13.54 -2.84
CA ASN A 226 -22.70 -13.03 -1.47
C ASN A 226 -23.60 -13.88 -0.55
N GLY A 227 -24.24 -14.93 -1.06
CA GLY A 227 -25.18 -15.77 -0.30
C GLY A 227 -26.60 -15.22 -0.21
N ALA A 228 -26.86 -14.02 -0.73
CA ALA A 228 -28.16 -13.38 -0.70
C ALA A 228 -28.75 -13.26 -2.12
N ASP A 229 -28.21 -12.32 -2.90
CA ASP A 229 -28.82 -11.85 -4.14
C ASP A 229 -27.80 -11.30 -5.16
N ARG A 230 -26.49 -11.25 -4.84
CA ARG A 230 -25.48 -10.65 -5.71
C ARG A 230 -24.35 -11.61 -6.02
N LEU A 231 -24.12 -11.80 -7.32
CA LEU A 231 -22.94 -12.47 -7.86
C LEU A 231 -22.00 -11.39 -8.41
N THR A 232 -20.88 -11.16 -7.73
CA THR A 232 -19.87 -10.19 -8.17
C THR A 232 -18.81 -10.91 -8.98
N CYS A 233 -18.66 -10.54 -10.24
CA CYS A 233 -17.63 -11.10 -11.12
C CYS A 233 -16.57 -10.05 -11.44
N SER A 234 -15.30 -10.47 -11.46
CA SER A 234 -14.16 -9.62 -11.79
C SER A 234 -13.20 -10.33 -12.73
N TRP A 235 -12.58 -9.59 -13.64
CA TRP A 235 -11.60 -10.09 -14.60
C TRP A 235 -10.55 -9.02 -14.93
N GLU A 236 -9.45 -9.44 -15.56
CA GLU A 236 -8.34 -8.57 -15.91
C GLU A 236 -8.09 -8.55 -17.41
N VAL A 237 -7.81 -7.35 -17.93
CA VAL A 237 -7.52 -7.09 -19.35
C VAL A 237 -6.27 -6.22 -19.49
N LYS A 238 -5.50 -6.38 -20.58
CA LYS A 238 -4.30 -5.58 -20.81
C LYS A 238 -4.67 -4.11 -21.00
N LYS A 239 -4.00 -3.22 -20.26
CA LYS A 239 -4.23 -1.76 -20.34
C LYS A 239 -4.03 -1.20 -21.75
N ALA A 240 -3.16 -1.83 -22.55
CA ALA A 240 -2.87 -1.41 -23.92
C ALA A 240 -4.08 -1.58 -24.89
N ILE A 241 -5.06 -2.42 -24.55
CA ILE A 241 -6.18 -2.72 -25.48
C ILE A 241 -7.52 -2.17 -25.02
N VAL A 242 -7.67 -1.72 -23.77
CA VAL A 242 -8.97 -1.25 -23.24
C VAL A 242 -9.48 0.02 -23.93
N THR A 243 -8.61 0.79 -24.58
CA THR A 243 -9.00 1.97 -25.37
C THR A 243 -9.60 1.61 -26.73
N SER A 244 -9.36 0.39 -27.21
CA SER A 244 -9.75 -0.07 -28.55
C SER A 244 -10.78 -1.19 -28.52
N VAL A 245 -10.75 -2.02 -27.47
CA VAL A 245 -11.64 -3.17 -27.29
C VAL A 245 -12.34 -3.04 -25.95
N LEU A 246 -13.66 -2.91 -26.00
CA LEU A 246 -14.50 -2.99 -24.80
C LEU A 246 -14.78 -4.46 -24.50
N PHE A 247 -14.74 -4.82 -23.22
CA PHE A 247 -15.09 -6.16 -22.77
C PHE A 247 -16.40 -6.10 -21.99
N GLY A 248 -17.33 -6.98 -22.35
CA GLY A 248 -18.58 -7.18 -21.65
C GLY A 248 -18.56 -8.52 -20.92
N LEU A 249 -19.27 -8.57 -19.79
CA LEU A 249 -19.54 -9.82 -19.09
C LEU A 249 -20.93 -10.30 -19.45
N PHE A 250 -21.02 -11.53 -19.95
CA PHE A 250 -22.24 -12.15 -20.41
C PHE A 250 -22.52 -13.38 -19.56
N PHE A 251 -23.77 -13.57 -19.15
CA PHE A 251 -24.14 -14.67 -18.29
C PHE A 251 -25.45 -15.32 -18.73
N ARG A 252 -25.58 -16.60 -18.40
CA ARG A 252 -26.80 -17.37 -18.58
C ARG A 252 -27.05 -18.24 -17.35
N ALA A 253 -28.31 -18.31 -16.91
CA ALA A 253 -28.70 -19.11 -15.76
C ALA A 253 -28.83 -20.60 -16.10
N THR A 254 -29.17 -20.95 -17.35
CA THR A 254 -29.15 -22.33 -17.84
C THR A 254 -28.62 -22.36 -19.29
N PRO A 255 -28.17 -23.52 -19.80
CA PRO A 255 -27.74 -23.61 -21.21
C PRO A 255 -28.84 -23.21 -22.22
N ALA A 256 -30.11 -23.31 -21.82
CA ALA A 256 -31.28 -22.97 -22.64
C ALA A 256 -31.80 -21.54 -22.42
N SER A 257 -31.30 -20.80 -21.43
CA SER A 257 -31.73 -19.42 -21.20
C SER A 257 -31.07 -18.47 -22.20
N VAL A 258 -31.76 -17.36 -22.49
CA VAL A 258 -31.18 -16.24 -23.25
C VAL A 258 -29.97 -15.71 -22.47
N GLU A 259 -28.91 -15.38 -23.20
CA GLU A 259 -27.70 -14.79 -22.63
C GLU A 259 -27.94 -13.31 -22.36
N GLU A 260 -27.61 -12.87 -21.15
CA GLU A 260 -27.79 -11.49 -20.69
C GLU A 260 -26.42 -10.80 -20.55
N GLU A 261 -26.38 -9.49 -20.80
CA GLU A 261 -25.19 -8.65 -20.58
C GLU A 261 -25.27 -7.98 -19.21
N CYS A 262 -24.20 -8.11 -18.43
CA CYS A 262 -24.07 -7.44 -17.14
C CYS A 262 -23.69 -5.98 -17.33
N SER A 263 -24.43 -5.07 -16.68
CA SER A 263 -24.15 -3.63 -16.69
C SER A 263 -24.55 -2.97 -15.36
N PRO A 264 -23.84 -1.92 -14.90
CA PRO A 264 -22.63 -1.33 -15.50
C PRO A 264 -21.35 -2.14 -15.18
N VAL A 265 -20.36 -2.05 -16.06
CA VAL A 265 -19.01 -2.57 -15.80
C VAL A 265 -18.18 -1.50 -15.10
N HIS A 266 -17.67 -1.82 -13.92
CA HIS A 266 -16.77 -0.97 -13.14
C HIS A 266 -15.32 -1.27 -13.48
N GLU A 267 -14.53 -0.21 -13.64
CA GLU A 267 -13.11 -0.31 -13.97
C GLU A 267 -12.24 0.26 -12.85
N LYS A 268 -11.18 -0.46 -12.50
CA LYS A 268 -10.15 -0.04 -11.55
C LYS A 268 -8.77 -0.19 -12.18
N ALA A 269 -8.16 0.95 -12.50
CA ALA A 269 -6.75 0.99 -12.89
C ALA A 269 -5.86 0.84 -11.65
N LEU A 270 -4.86 -0.05 -11.75
CA LEU A 270 -3.87 -0.26 -10.71
C LEU A 270 -2.54 0.38 -11.16
N PRO A 271 -1.91 1.25 -10.34
CA PRO A 271 -0.63 1.87 -10.69
C PRO A 271 0.46 0.83 -10.94
N HIS A 272 1.31 1.08 -11.94
CA HIS A 272 2.46 0.23 -12.27
C HIS A 272 2.15 -1.22 -12.71
N ILE A 273 0.88 -1.52 -13.02
CA ILE A 273 0.48 -2.82 -13.58
C ILE A 273 0.06 -2.66 -15.04
N PRO A 274 0.49 -3.55 -15.95
CA PRO A 274 0.06 -3.54 -17.35
C PRO A 274 -1.39 -4.03 -17.57
N TYR A 275 -2.17 -4.19 -16.51
CA TYR A 275 -3.53 -4.73 -16.54
C TYR A 275 -4.50 -3.82 -15.78
N VAL A 276 -5.74 -3.87 -16.22
CA VAL A 276 -6.87 -3.16 -15.62
C VAL A 276 -7.86 -4.18 -15.09
N LEU A 277 -8.32 -3.96 -13.86
CA LEU A 277 -9.32 -4.81 -13.23
C LEU A 277 -10.71 -4.28 -13.60
N GLN A 278 -11.53 -5.13 -14.21
CA GLN A 278 -12.92 -4.85 -14.51
C GLN A 278 -13.83 -5.76 -13.69
N SER A 279 -15.00 -5.25 -13.30
CA SER A 279 -15.96 -5.99 -12.49
C SER A 279 -17.39 -5.62 -12.80
N CYS A 280 -18.31 -6.56 -12.58
CA CYS A 280 -19.74 -6.33 -12.75
C CYS A 280 -20.54 -7.15 -11.73
N GLU A 281 -21.67 -6.62 -11.28
CA GLU A 281 -22.55 -7.26 -10.32
C GLU A 281 -23.83 -7.76 -10.99
N ILE A 282 -24.11 -9.06 -10.86
CA ILE A 282 -25.32 -9.69 -11.36
C ILE A 282 -26.30 -9.89 -10.21
N LEU A 283 -27.55 -9.45 -10.40
CA LEU A 283 -28.64 -9.67 -9.45
C LEU A 283 -29.26 -11.05 -9.65
N VAL A 284 -29.16 -11.91 -8.63
CA VAL A 284 -29.69 -13.27 -8.60
C VAL A 284 -31.06 -13.27 -7.93
N ARG A 285 -32.14 -13.36 -8.73
CA ARG A 285 -33.51 -13.21 -8.22
C ARG A 285 -34.11 -14.50 -7.63
N ASN A 286 -33.64 -15.68 -8.03
CA ASN A 286 -34.22 -16.95 -7.58
C ASN A 286 -33.14 -18.00 -7.28
N THR A 287 -32.61 -17.97 -6.07
CA THR A 287 -31.57 -18.90 -5.58
C THR A 287 -32.05 -20.35 -5.48
N SER A 288 -33.37 -20.59 -5.42
CA SER A 288 -33.94 -21.94 -5.28
C SER A 288 -34.02 -22.72 -6.59
N SER A 289 -34.03 -22.05 -7.75
CA SER A 289 -34.08 -22.70 -9.08
C SER A 289 -32.83 -22.51 -9.93
N GLN A 290 -31.93 -21.58 -9.56
CA GLN A 290 -30.73 -21.23 -10.32
C GLN A 290 -29.47 -21.51 -9.48
N SER A 291 -29.06 -22.78 -9.40
CA SER A 291 -27.87 -23.19 -8.66
C SER A 291 -26.56 -22.99 -9.43
N GLN A 292 -26.64 -22.73 -10.75
CA GLN A 292 -25.48 -22.61 -11.61
C GLN A 292 -25.67 -21.44 -12.57
N PHE A 293 -24.64 -20.61 -12.70
CA PHE A 293 -24.54 -19.60 -13.75
C PHE A 293 -23.35 -19.94 -14.64
N GLN A 294 -23.54 -19.81 -15.95
CA GLN A 294 -22.41 -19.78 -16.87
C GLN A 294 -22.10 -18.34 -17.18
N VAL A 295 -20.87 -17.93 -16.88
CA VAL A 295 -20.37 -16.58 -17.08
C VAL A 295 -19.25 -16.62 -18.10
N SER A 296 -19.24 -15.66 -19.02
CA SER A 296 -18.20 -15.49 -20.02
C SER A 296 -17.85 -14.01 -20.18
N VAL A 297 -16.58 -13.74 -20.46
CA VAL A 297 -16.10 -12.40 -20.78
C VAL A 297 -15.64 -12.41 -22.23
N ARG A 298 -16.15 -11.48 -23.03
CA ARG A 298 -15.79 -11.36 -24.44
C ARG A 298 -15.80 -9.90 -24.88
N ALA A 299 -15.16 -9.63 -26.01
CA ALA A 299 -15.21 -8.32 -26.63
C ALA A 299 -16.68 -7.96 -26.95
N LYS A 300 -17.06 -6.74 -26.57
CA LYS A 300 -18.36 -6.15 -26.90
C LYS A 300 -18.29 -5.54 -28.29
N THR A 301 -19.31 -5.81 -29.10
CA THR A 301 -19.48 -5.16 -30.39
C THR A 301 -20.13 -3.80 -30.17
N GLU A 302 -19.39 -2.74 -30.49
CA GLU A 302 -19.91 -1.37 -30.49
C GLU A 302 -20.35 -1.00 -31.91
N GLU A 303 -21.60 -0.57 -32.04
CA GLU A 303 -22.19 -0.17 -33.31
C GLU A 303 -22.59 1.29 -33.27
N LYS A 304 -22.21 2.03 -34.31
CA LYS A 304 -22.66 3.40 -34.52
C LYS A 304 -23.50 3.48 -35.77
N MET A 305 -24.78 3.79 -35.59
CA MET A 305 -25.67 4.08 -36.71
C MET A 305 -25.27 5.42 -37.33
N ILE A 306 -24.86 5.39 -38.60
CA ILE A 306 -24.61 6.59 -39.41
C ILE A 306 -25.64 6.62 -40.52
N GLU A 307 -26.56 7.57 -40.41
CA GLU A 307 -27.57 7.82 -41.44
C GLU A 307 -26.89 8.46 -42.66
N ALA A 308 -26.63 7.66 -43.70
CA ALA A 308 -25.91 8.11 -44.90
C ALA A 308 -26.52 9.36 -45.55
N TYR A 309 -27.87 9.46 -45.54
CA TYR A 309 -28.58 10.60 -46.12
C TYR A 309 -28.38 11.93 -45.35
N LYS A 310 -27.90 11.88 -44.09
CA LYS A 310 -27.53 13.06 -43.29
C LYS A 310 -26.02 13.35 -43.32
N ASN A 311 -25.20 12.45 -43.87
CA ASN A 311 -23.74 12.52 -43.82
C ASN A 311 -23.13 12.57 -45.23
N ILE A 312 -23.73 13.37 -46.11
CA ILE A 312 -23.30 13.50 -47.51
C ILE A 312 -22.22 14.59 -47.61
N LYS A 313 -21.02 14.21 -48.10
CA LYS A 313 -19.97 15.16 -48.49
C LYS A 313 -19.87 15.20 -50.00
N VAL A 314 -20.46 16.24 -50.60
CA VAL A 314 -20.42 16.44 -52.06
C VAL A 314 -19.00 16.79 -52.49
N LEU A 315 -18.56 16.26 -53.63
CA LEU A 315 -17.30 16.66 -54.24
C LEU A 315 -17.35 18.15 -54.66
N PRO A 316 -16.20 18.86 -54.65
CA PRO A 316 -16.16 20.25 -55.08
C PRO A 316 -16.66 20.40 -56.53
N PRO A 317 -17.35 21.51 -56.87
CA PRO A 317 -17.78 21.78 -58.24
C PRO A 317 -16.60 21.75 -59.20
N ALA A 318 -16.78 21.10 -60.35
CA ALA A 318 -15.73 20.98 -61.36
C ALA A 318 -15.77 22.17 -62.34
N ASN A 319 -14.65 22.45 -62.99
CA ASN A 319 -14.54 23.44 -64.07
C ASN A 319 -15.08 24.82 -63.71
N VAL A 320 -14.75 25.29 -62.50
CA VAL A 320 -15.07 26.65 -62.07
C VAL A 320 -14.33 27.63 -62.98
N SER A 321 -15.06 28.44 -63.73
CA SER A 321 -14.50 29.38 -64.71
C SER A 321 -15.30 30.68 -64.72
N VAL A 322 -14.64 31.79 -65.02
CA VAL A 322 -15.28 33.10 -65.16
C VAL A 322 -15.20 33.51 -66.62
N THR A 323 -16.34 33.91 -67.18
CA THR A 323 -16.44 34.41 -68.56
C THR A 323 -17.07 35.81 -68.57
N MET A 324 -16.61 36.69 -69.46
CA MET A 324 -17.20 38.01 -69.67
C MET A 324 -18.32 37.90 -70.71
N THR A 325 -19.50 38.44 -70.41
CA THR A 325 -20.63 38.47 -71.34
C THR A 325 -20.51 39.65 -72.31
N GLU A 326 -21.28 39.62 -73.41
CA GLU A 326 -21.32 40.71 -74.41
C GLU A 326 -21.76 42.06 -73.81
N ASN A 327 -22.44 42.02 -72.66
CA ASN A 327 -22.93 43.18 -71.92
C ASN A 327 -21.93 43.70 -70.86
N GLN A 328 -20.66 43.26 -70.90
CA GLN A 328 -19.61 43.61 -69.93
C GLN A 328 -19.85 43.12 -68.48
N GLU A 329 -20.68 42.08 -68.28
CA GLU A 329 -20.87 41.44 -66.97
C GLU A 329 -19.97 40.20 -66.82
N TYR A 330 -19.58 39.88 -65.58
CA TYR A 330 -18.81 38.66 -65.29
C TYR A 330 -19.74 37.53 -64.85
N GLU A 331 -19.66 36.39 -65.53
CA GLU A 331 -20.44 35.20 -65.24
C GLU A 331 -19.53 34.08 -64.72
N LEU A 332 -19.79 33.62 -63.49
CA LEU A 332 -19.12 32.47 -62.88
C LEU A 332 -19.88 31.18 -63.22
N LYS A 333 -19.22 30.22 -63.85
CA LYS A 333 -19.78 28.92 -64.23
C LYS A 333 -19.06 27.79 -63.52
N TRP A 334 -19.79 26.75 -63.19
CA TRP A 334 -19.25 25.50 -62.68
C TRP A 334 -20.12 24.33 -63.13
N VAL A 335 -19.52 23.15 -63.13
CA VAL A 335 -20.22 21.89 -63.39
C VAL A 335 -20.63 21.30 -62.04
N LYS A 336 -21.94 21.12 -61.86
CA LYS A 336 -22.49 20.44 -60.68
C LYS A 336 -22.04 18.98 -60.62
N HIS A 337 -21.90 18.43 -59.43
CA HIS A 337 -21.68 17.00 -59.27
C HIS A 337 -22.92 16.22 -59.72
N THR A 338 -22.76 15.11 -60.44
CA THR A 338 -23.90 14.29 -60.88
C THR A 338 -24.17 13.21 -59.84
N PHE A 339 -25.30 13.31 -59.14
CA PHE A 339 -25.79 12.21 -58.31
C PHE A 339 -26.49 11.17 -59.18
N GLY A 340 -26.54 9.91 -58.73
CA GLY A 340 -27.38 8.88 -59.34
C GLY A 340 -28.89 9.07 -59.09
N TYR A 341 -29.25 10.07 -58.29
CA TYR A 341 -30.63 10.41 -57.95
C TYR A 341 -30.89 11.88 -58.24
N ASP A 342 -31.77 12.15 -59.21
CA ASP A 342 -32.00 13.50 -59.74
C ASP A 342 -32.75 14.43 -58.78
N TYR A 343 -33.41 13.86 -57.76
CA TYR A 343 -34.17 14.63 -56.76
C TYR A 343 -33.29 15.27 -55.67
N ILE A 344 -32.01 14.94 -55.60
CA ILE A 344 -31.08 15.52 -54.62
C ILE A 344 -30.65 16.91 -55.12
N LYS A 345 -31.19 17.95 -54.47
CA LYS A 345 -30.88 19.35 -54.79
C LYS A 345 -29.53 19.77 -54.20
N GLN A 346 -28.72 20.46 -54.99
CA GLN A 346 -27.46 21.06 -54.55
C GLN A 346 -27.64 22.56 -54.32
N ARG A 347 -27.06 23.05 -53.22
CA ARG A 347 -26.93 24.48 -52.93
C ARG A 347 -25.47 24.85 -53.03
N TYR A 348 -25.19 25.98 -53.64
CA TYR A 348 -23.83 26.47 -53.84
C TYR A 348 -23.63 27.73 -53.00
N GLN A 349 -22.45 27.82 -52.39
CA GLN A 349 -21.94 29.03 -51.78
C GLN A 349 -20.79 29.52 -52.67
N VAL A 350 -20.87 30.79 -53.05
CA VAL A 350 -19.86 31.43 -53.91
C VAL A 350 -19.22 32.53 -53.09
N GLU A 351 -17.90 32.52 -53.03
CA GLU A 351 -17.09 33.55 -52.40
C GLU A 351 -16.13 34.12 -53.45
N TYR A 352 -16.05 35.45 -53.52
CA TYR A 352 -15.16 36.16 -54.43
C TYR A 352 -14.61 37.40 -53.72
N TRP A 353 -13.40 37.80 -54.09
CA TRP A 353 -12.75 38.99 -53.54
C TRP A 353 -11.87 39.65 -54.60
N LYS A 354 -11.58 40.94 -54.41
CA LYS A 354 -10.57 41.64 -55.20
C LYS A 354 -9.20 41.15 -54.75
N ASN A 355 -8.42 40.61 -55.67
CA ASN A 355 -7.01 40.32 -55.40
C ASN A 355 -6.32 41.65 -55.04
N ASP A 356 -5.75 41.74 -53.83
CA ASP A 356 -5.12 42.90 -53.14
C ASP A 356 -5.75 43.28 -51.77
N GLN A 357 -6.71 42.52 -51.22
CA GLN A 357 -7.20 42.71 -49.84
C GLN A 357 -7.28 41.41 -49.01
N TYR A 358 -6.21 40.60 -49.02
CA TYR A 358 -6.05 39.52 -48.04
C TYR A 358 -5.00 39.93 -46.99
N GLU A 359 -5.45 40.41 -45.84
CA GLU A 359 -4.73 40.10 -44.59
C GLU A 359 -5.05 38.63 -44.27
N LYS A 360 -4.02 37.79 -44.29
CA LYS A 360 -4.14 36.39 -43.85
C LYS A 360 -4.60 36.36 -42.39
N VAL A 361 -5.73 35.72 -42.13
CA VAL A 361 -6.08 35.20 -40.80
C VAL A 361 -5.87 33.69 -40.83
#